data_AF-A0A9P0KTR7-F1
#
_entry.id   AF-A0A9P0KTR7-F1
#
_cell.length_a   1.000
_cell.length_b   1.000
_cell.length_c   1.000
_cell.angle_alpha   90.00
_cell.angle_beta   90.00
_cell.angle_gamma   90.00
#
_symmetry.space_group_name_H-M   'P 1'
#
loop_
_entity.id
_entity.type
_entity.pdbx_description
1 polymer ?
#
loop_
_entity_poly.entity_id
_entity_poly.type
_entity_poly.pdbx_seq_one_letter_code
_entity_poly.pdbx_strand_id
1 'polypeptide(L)'
;MNKRRTVRHFSTKPVPKEIICNIIKTAAEKRIARTSTTGVAGGQQKDRLKRCPLDQSHWVKPSSMANHLVRCRRSQKEHQEQQRQRDEQRRQQRNQQRQQQQHRDQQRQQQQNEQPMDLTSHAGNRTQEVVQQAEENWDDDNYPTYQPQLHGRAVFRNTPPYLSKNERKRWRKSEVERFKKLGLGIEVKL
;
A
#
# COMPACT_ATOMS: atom_id res chain seq x y z
N MET A 1 -36.49 27.72 6.94
CA MET A 1 -35.21 27.01 7.21
C MET A 1 -33.94 27.86 6.96
N ASN A 2 -34.06 29.13 6.56
CA ASN A 2 -32.96 29.90 5.95
C ASN A 2 -31.85 30.41 6.91
N LYS A 3 -31.87 30.00 8.18
CA LYS A 3 -30.86 30.36 9.19
C LYS A 3 -29.97 29.19 9.64
N ARG A 4 -30.18 27.98 9.10
CA ARG A 4 -29.34 26.82 9.45
C ARG A 4 -27.99 26.93 8.75
N ARG A 5 -26.89 26.87 9.50
CA ARG A 5 -25.51 26.82 9.00
C ARG A 5 -24.76 25.66 9.63
N THR A 6 -23.78 25.11 8.92
CA THR A 6 -22.86 24.11 9.47
C THR A 6 -21.90 24.80 10.43
N VAL A 7 -21.95 24.42 11.70
CA VAL A 7 -21.09 24.98 12.76
C VAL A 7 -19.98 23.97 13.08
N ARG A 8 -18.72 24.45 13.13
CA ARG A 8 -17.54 23.62 13.46
C ARG A 8 -17.06 23.76 14.90
N HIS A 9 -17.53 24.77 15.63
CA HIS A 9 -17.15 25.06 17.01
C HIS A 9 -18.39 25.07 17.89
N PHE A 10 -18.43 24.20 18.90
CA PHE A 10 -19.55 24.07 19.83
C PHE A 10 -19.22 24.71 21.18
N SER A 11 -20.22 25.30 21.83
CA SER A 11 -20.09 25.79 23.21
C SER A 11 -20.03 24.62 24.20
N THR A 12 -19.34 24.81 25.33
CA THR A 12 -19.27 23.85 26.44
C THR A 12 -20.49 23.87 27.35
N LYS A 13 -21.43 24.81 27.14
CA LYS A 13 -22.66 24.89 27.95
C LYS A 13 -23.53 23.64 27.76
N PRO A 14 -24.04 23.02 28.85
CA PRO A 14 -24.86 21.83 28.74
C PRO A 14 -26.21 22.15 28.06
N VAL A 15 -26.67 21.24 27.21
CA VAL A 15 -27.97 21.34 26.54
C VAL A 15 -28.99 20.50 27.32
N PRO A 16 -30.21 21.03 27.59
CA PRO A 16 -31.27 20.26 28.25
C PRO A 16 -31.59 18.95 27.54
N LYS A 17 -31.77 17.88 28.31
CA LYS A 17 -31.95 16.51 27.80
C LYS A 17 -33.24 16.37 26.98
N GLU A 18 -34.27 17.11 27.35
CA GLU A 18 -35.60 17.11 26.73
C GLU A 18 -35.50 17.57 25.26
N ILE A 19 -34.66 18.57 24.98
CA ILE A 19 -34.44 19.09 23.63
C ILE A 19 -33.80 18.02 22.74
N ILE A 20 -32.79 17.32 23.26
CA ILE A 20 -32.10 16.23 22.54
C ILE A 20 -33.09 15.09 22.23
N CYS A 21 -33.90 14.69 23.22
CA CYS A 21 -34.92 13.66 23.05
C CYS A 21 -35.95 14.04 21.97
N ASN A 22 -36.42 15.29 21.95
CA ASN A 22 -37.40 15.77 20.97
C ASN A 22 -36.83 15.79 19.54
N ILE A 23 -35.55 16.17 19.37
CA ILE A 23 -34.88 16.12 18.08
C ILE A 23 -34.79 14.68 17.56
N ILE A 24 -34.45 13.72 18.42
CA ILE A 24 -34.36 12.30 18.07
C ILE A 24 -35.74 11.75 17.68
N LYS A 25 -36.79 12.01 18.47
CA LYS A 25 -38.17 11.59 18.16
C LYS A 25 -38.64 12.14 16.81
N THR A 26 -38.45 13.44 16.59
CA THR A 26 -38.81 14.10 15.32
C THR A 26 -38.05 13.50 14.12
N ALA A 27 -36.80 13.10 14.32
CA ALA A 27 -36.00 12.45 13.28
C ALA A 27 -36.49 11.03 12.97
N ALA A 28 -36.89 10.27 13.99
CA ALA A 28 -37.45 8.92 13.83
C ALA A 28 -38.78 8.95 13.08
N GLU A 29 -39.69 9.84 13.45
CA GLU A 29 -41.01 10.00 12.79
C GLU A 29 -40.86 10.38 11.31
N LYS A 30 -39.95 11.31 10.99
CA LYS A 30 -39.65 11.68 9.59
C LYS A 30 -39.09 10.53 8.77
N ARG A 31 -38.41 9.58 9.40
CA ARG A 31 -37.86 8.39 8.72
C ARG A 31 -38.98 7.42 8.34
N ILE A 32 -39.93 7.22 9.26
CA ILE A 32 -41.10 6.36 9.04
C ILE A 32 -42.01 6.95 7.97
N ALA A 33 -42.34 8.24 8.03
CA ALA A 33 -43.19 8.90 7.04
C ALA A 33 -42.62 8.81 5.60
N ARG A 34 -41.28 8.86 5.45
CA ARG A 34 -40.62 8.71 4.15
C ARG A 34 -40.67 7.29 3.60
N THR A 35 -40.72 6.27 4.44
CA THR A 35 -40.86 4.88 3.98
C THR A 35 -42.29 4.52 3.61
N SER A 36 -43.29 5.19 4.21
CA SER A 36 -44.71 4.86 3.99
C SER A 36 -45.32 5.50 2.73
N THR A 37 -44.76 6.60 2.23
CA THR A 37 -45.41 7.40 1.16
C THR A 37 -45.06 6.93 -0.26
N THR A 38 -44.29 5.85 -0.42
CA THR A 38 -44.00 5.22 -1.72
C THR A 38 -44.62 3.84 -1.88
N GLY A 39 -45.78 3.61 -1.25
CA GLY A 39 -46.64 2.47 -1.52
C GLY A 39 -47.46 2.66 -2.81
N VAL A 40 -46.79 2.82 -3.95
CA VAL A 40 -47.46 2.62 -5.25
C VAL A 40 -47.45 1.13 -5.52
N ALA A 41 -48.59 0.49 -5.28
CA ALA A 41 -48.87 -0.92 -5.56
C ALA A 41 -49.00 -1.19 -7.07
N GLY A 42 -48.02 -0.76 -7.87
CA GLY A 42 -47.91 -1.06 -9.29
C GLY A 42 -46.70 -1.98 -9.51
N GLY A 43 -46.95 -3.16 -10.09
CA GLY A 43 -46.03 -4.29 -10.18
C GLY A 43 -44.56 -3.92 -10.42
N GLN A 44 -43.69 -4.39 -9.53
CA GLN A 44 -42.24 -4.33 -9.67
C GLN A 44 -41.80 -5.14 -10.90
N GLN A 45 -41.82 -4.52 -12.07
CA GLN A 45 -40.86 -4.91 -13.09
C GLN A 45 -39.49 -4.68 -12.45
N LYS A 46 -38.82 -5.77 -12.08
CA LYS A 46 -37.44 -5.76 -11.60
C LYS A 46 -36.63 -4.96 -12.60
N ASP A 47 -36.29 -3.72 -12.26
CA ASP A 47 -35.36 -2.88 -13.01
C ASP A 47 -34.07 -3.70 -13.19
N ARG A 48 -33.96 -4.37 -14.34
CA ARG A 48 -32.77 -5.14 -14.69
C ARG A 48 -31.64 -4.13 -14.74
N LEU A 49 -30.62 -4.34 -13.90
CA LEU A 49 -29.43 -3.52 -13.91
C LEU A 49 -28.83 -3.55 -15.31
N LYS A 50 -28.49 -2.37 -15.84
CA LYS A 50 -27.77 -2.23 -17.10
C LYS A 50 -26.31 -1.91 -16.80
N ARG A 51 -25.40 -2.35 -17.67
CA ARG A 51 -23.98 -1.99 -17.54
C ARG A 51 -23.78 -0.51 -17.85
N CYS A 52 -22.86 0.13 -17.14
CA CYS A 52 -22.46 1.50 -17.46
C CYS A 52 -21.64 1.52 -18.77
N PRO A 53 -21.90 2.47 -19.69
CA PRO A 53 -21.14 2.60 -20.93
C PRO A 53 -19.71 3.13 -20.75
N LEU A 54 -19.43 3.82 -19.64
CA LEU A 54 -18.08 4.34 -19.34
C LEU A 54 -17.19 3.30 -18.67
N ASP A 55 -17.78 2.39 -17.90
CA ASP A 55 -17.06 1.38 -17.13
C ASP A 55 -17.90 0.10 -17.05
N GLN A 56 -17.42 -0.95 -17.70
CA GLN A 56 -18.13 -2.22 -17.82
C GLN A 56 -18.23 -2.98 -16.48
N SER A 57 -17.46 -2.58 -15.46
CA SER A 57 -17.53 -3.17 -14.12
C SER A 57 -18.78 -2.74 -13.34
N HIS A 58 -19.41 -1.62 -13.74
CA HIS A 58 -20.57 -1.08 -13.02
C HIS A 58 -21.90 -1.59 -13.57
N TRP A 59 -22.75 -2.07 -12.66
CA TRP A 59 -24.14 -2.42 -12.92
C TRP A 59 -25.07 -1.43 -12.23
N VAL A 60 -25.90 -0.73 -13.02
CA VAL A 60 -26.64 0.45 -12.56
C VAL A 60 -28.11 0.33 -12.95
N LYS A 61 -29.01 0.79 -12.08
CA LYS A 61 -30.43 0.85 -12.39
C LYS A 61 -30.66 1.91 -13.48
N PRO A 62 -31.54 1.66 -14.48
CA PRO A 62 -31.83 2.66 -15.52
C PRO A 62 -32.25 4.02 -14.94
N SER A 63 -33.06 4.02 -13.88
CA SER A 63 -33.52 5.22 -13.16
C SER A 63 -32.39 6.03 -12.51
N SER A 64 -31.25 5.41 -12.18
CA SER A 64 -30.08 6.10 -11.60
C SER A 64 -28.94 6.30 -12.59
N MET A 65 -29.09 5.86 -13.86
CA MET A 65 -28.02 5.87 -14.86
C MET A 65 -27.50 7.28 -15.13
N ALA A 66 -28.38 8.28 -15.30
CA ALA A 66 -27.96 9.67 -15.54
C ALA A 66 -27.06 10.22 -14.43
N ASN A 67 -27.46 10.05 -13.17
CA ASN A 67 -26.66 10.46 -12.02
C ASN A 67 -25.37 9.66 -11.87
N HIS A 68 -25.40 8.37 -12.19
CA HIS A 68 -24.22 7.52 -12.21
C HIS A 68 -23.20 7.99 -13.25
N LEU A 69 -23.62 8.31 -14.48
CA LEU A 69 -22.71 8.75 -15.55
C LEU A 69 -21.91 10.00 -15.14
N VAL A 70 -22.57 10.98 -14.50
CA VAL A 70 -21.88 12.18 -13.99
C VAL A 70 -20.83 11.83 -12.94
N ARG A 71 -21.15 10.96 -11.99
CA ARG A 71 -20.22 10.53 -10.93
C ARG A 71 -19.09 9.66 -11.47
N CYS A 72 -19.42 8.70 -12.33
CA CYS A 72 -18.47 7.80 -12.96
C CYS A 72 -17.46 8.58 -13.80
N ARG A 73 -17.91 9.57 -14.59
CA ARG A 73 -17.02 10.44 -15.36
C ARG A 73 -16.07 11.27 -14.48
N ARG A 74 -16.54 11.77 -13.32
CA ARG A 74 -15.67 12.49 -12.36
C ARG A 74 -14.63 11.54 -11.76
N SER A 75 -15.06 10.38 -11.29
CA SER A 75 -14.17 9.35 -10.74
C SER A 75 -13.10 8.90 -11.75
N GLN A 76 -13.46 8.71 -13.03
CA GLN A 76 -12.50 8.38 -14.08
C GLN A 76 -11.44 9.49 -14.28
N LYS A 77 -11.85 10.77 -14.25
CA LYS A 77 -10.91 11.89 -14.35
C LYS A 77 -9.97 11.94 -13.16
N GLU A 78 -10.49 11.74 -11.95
CA GLU A 78 -9.70 11.70 -10.71
C GLU A 78 -8.68 10.54 -10.76
N HIS A 79 -9.10 9.35 -11.20
CA HIS A 79 -8.21 8.22 -11.36
C HIS A 79 -7.11 8.49 -12.39
N GLN A 80 -7.46 9.08 -13.53
CA GLN A 80 -6.51 9.44 -14.58
C GLN A 80 -5.50 10.49 -14.08
N GLU A 81 -5.95 11.48 -13.31
CA GLU A 81 -5.08 12.49 -12.72
C GLU A 81 -4.14 11.90 -11.67
N GLN A 82 -4.64 11.02 -10.81
CA GLN A 82 -3.81 10.30 -9.84
C GLN A 82 -2.75 9.43 -10.54
N GLN A 83 -3.11 8.81 -11.67
CA GLN A 83 -2.14 8.06 -12.47
C GLN A 83 -1.05 8.98 -13.03
N ARG A 84 -1.41 10.13 -13.60
CA ARG A 84 -0.44 11.13 -14.08
C ARG A 84 0.49 11.61 -12.97
N GLN A 85 -0.03 11.87 -11.77
CA GLN A 85 0.79 12.28 -10.63
C GLN A 85 1.80 11.20 -10.23
N ARG A 86 1.40 9.92 -10.21
CA ARG A 86 2.33 8.80 -9.94
C ARG A 86 3.41 8.67 -11.00
N ASP A 87 3.06 8.85 -12.27
CA ASP A 87 4.03 8.81 -13.38
C ASP A 87 5.03 9.97 -13.30
N GLU A 88 4.56 11.16 -12.96
CA GLU A 88 5.39 12.34 -12.78
C GLU A 88 6.35 12.17 -11.59
N GLN A 89 5.87 11.65 -10.45
CA GLN A 89 6.74 11.32 -9.31
C GLN A 89 7.85 10.32 -9.69
N ARG A 90 7.50 9.27 -10.44
CA ARG A 90 8.49 8.31 -10.95
C ARG A 90 9.51 8.96 -11.88
N ARG A 91 9.07 9.91 -12.72
CA ARG A 91 9.96 10.67 -13.61
C ARG A 91 10.92 11.54 -12.80
N GLN A 92 10.43 12.27 -11.80
CA GLN A 92 11.25 13.08 -10.91
C GLN A 92 12.29 12.24 -10.16
N GLN A 93 11.90 11.08 -9.63
CA GLN A 93 12.82 10.17 -8.96
C GLN A 93 13.94 9.68 -9.88
N ARG A 94 13.63 9.30 -11.12
CA ARG A 94 14.65 8.91 -12.11
C ARG A 94 15.58 10.07 -12.46
N ASN A 95 15.06 11.30 -12.56
CA ASN A 95 15.88 12.48 -12.84
C ASN A 95 16.85 12.77 -11.68
N GLN A 96 16.39 12.66 -10.42
CA GLN A 96 17.26 12.79 -9.25
C GLN A 96 18.37 11.74 -9.23
N GLN A 97 18.04 10.47 -9.53
CA GLN A 97 19.05 9.41 -9.63
C GLN A 97 20.08 9.69 -10.73
N ARG A 98 19.65 10.19 -11.89
CA ARG A 98 20.57 10.58 -12.97
C ARG A 98 21.50 11.72 -12.55
N GLN A 99 21.00 12.73 -11.85
CA GLN A 99 21.83 13.82 -11.33
C GLN A 99 22.86 13.34 -10.30
N GLN A 100 22.45 12.46 -9.37
CA GLN A 100 23.37 11.86 -8.40
C GLN A 100 24.46 11.02 -9.09
N GLN A 101 24.09 10.27 -10.12
CA GLN A 101 25.05 9.50 -10.91
C GLN A 101 26.05 10.43 -11.61
N GLN A 102 25.58 11.47 -12.29
CA GLN A 102 26.44 12.47 -12.93
C GLN A 102 27.41 13.11 -11.94
N HIS A 103 26.96 13.44 -10.73
CA HIS A 103 27.82 14.01 -9.69
C HIS A 103 28.89 13.01 -9.22
N ARG A 104 28.53 11.73 -9.03
CA ARG A 104 29.51 10.67 -8.69
C ARG A 104 30.55 10.50 -9.78
N ASP A 105 30.12 10.54 -11.04
CA ASP A 105 31.04 10.37 -12.17
C ASP A 105 31.98 11.58 -12.31
N GLN A 106 31.51 12.81 -12.05
CA GLN A 106 32.35 14.00 -11.95
C GLN A 106 33.38 13.89 -10.81
N GLN A 107 32.98 13.43 -9.63
CA GLN A 107 33.91 13.22 -8.51
C GLN A 107 34.98 12.17 -8.83
N ARG A 108 34.62 11.07 -9.50
CA ARG A 108 35.60 10.06 -9.94
C ARG A 108 36.60 10.64 -10.93
N GLN A 109 36.15 11.48 -11.87
CA GLN A 109 37.04 12.13 -12.83
C GLN A 109 38.03 13.09 -12.15
N GLN A 110 37.57 13.83 -11.13
CA GLN A 110 38.45 14.70 -10.34
C GLN A 110 39.52 13.89 -9.59
N GLN A 111 39.13 12.79 -8.93
CA GLN A 111 40.08 11.92 -8.22
C GLN A 111 41.10 11.26 -9.17
N GLN A 112 40.70 10.89 -10.39
CA GLN A 112 41.62 10.35 -11.40
C GLN A 112 42.62 11.39 -11.90
N ASN A 113 42.23 12.67 -11.96
CA ASN A 113 43.11 13.75 -12.39
C ASN A 113 44.11 14.17 -11.30
N GLU A 114 43.78 13.92 -10.03
CA GLU A 114 44.61 14.25 -8.87
C GLU A 114 45.56 13.12 -8.45
N GLN A 115 45.43 11.90 -8.98
CA GLN A 115 46.42 10.86 -8.69
C GLN A 115 47.74 11.20 -9.38
N PRO A 116 48.81 11.53 -8.62
CA PRO A 116 50.13 11.68 -9.21
C PRO A 116 50.52 10.35 -9.85
N MET A 117 51.00 10.41 -11.09
CA MET A 117 51.54 9.26 -11.82
C MET A 117 52.78 8.75 -11.07
N ASP A 118 52.59 7.89 -10.08
CA ASP A 118 53.68 7.32 -9.31
C ASP A 118 54.37 6.25 -10.17
N LEU A 119 55.54 6.62 -10.69
CA LEU A 119 56.36 5.86 -11.64
C LEU A 119 57.11 4.68 -10.97
N THR A 120 56.68 4.20 -9.81
CA THR A 120 57.39 3.16 -9.07
C THR A 120 56.87 1.76 -9.39
N SER A 121 57.46 1.19 -10.42
CA SER A 121 57.41 -0.24 -10.78
C SER A 121 57.96 -1.11 -9.64
N HIS A 122 57.09 -1.79 -8.90
CA HIS A 122 57.49 -2.89 -8.00
C HIS A 122 56.87 -4.21 -8.47
N ALA A 123 57.70 -4.96 -9.18
CA ALA A 123 57.50 -6.37 -9.45
C ALA A 123 57.75 -7.16 -8.16
N GLY A 124 56.79 -7.96 -7.69
CA GLY A 124 57.08 -8.88 -6.60
C GLY A 124 55.89 -9.56 -5.95
N ASN A 125 55.80 -10.86 -6.18
CA ASN A 125 55.27 -11.89 -5.29
C ASN A 125 53.75 -12.07 -5.19
N ARG A 126 53.30 -12.97 -6.07
CA ARG A 126 52.05 -13.72 -6.01
C ARG A 126 52.15 -14.81 -4.93
N THR A 127 51.76 -14.49 -3.71
CA THR A 127 51.60 -15.48 -2.63
C THR A 127 50.29 -16.23 -2.85
N GLN A 128 50.37 -17.56 -2.98
CA GLN A 128 49.20 -18.44 -3.01
C GLN A 128 48.60 -18.51 -1.60
N GLU A 129 47.40 -17.96 -1.42
CA GLU A 129 46.62 -18.13 -0.19
C GLU A 129 46.10 -19.57 -0.11
N VAL A 130 46.68 -20.32 0.81
CA VAL A 130 46.17 -21.61 1.28
C VAL A 130 44.91 -21.30 2.10
N VAL A 131 43.76 -21.76 1.61
CA VAL A 131 42.48 -21.67 2.34
C VAL A 131 42.53 -22.62 3.53
N GLN A 132 43.04 -22.13 4.66
CA GLN A 132 42.91 -22.78 5.96
C GLN A 132 41.46 -22.61 6.42
N GLN A 133 40.83 -23.70 6.87
CA GLN A 133 39.54 -23.67 7.55
C GLN A 133 39.72 -22.92 8.87
N ALA A 134 39.43 -21.62 8.86
CA ALA A 134 39.57 -20.75 10.02
C ALA A 134 38.67 -21.24 11.16
N GLU A 135 39.28 -21.48 12.32
CA GLU A 135 38.57 -21.67 13.58
C GLU A 135 37.68 -20.46 13.84
N GLU A 136 36.46 -20.71 14.33
CA GLU A 136 35.41 -19.71 14.52
C GLU A 136 35.84 -18.70 15.61
N ASN A 137 36.47 -17.61 15.20
CA ASN A 137 36.95 -16.55 16.09
C ASN A 137 35.84 -15.49 16.26
N TRP A 138 35.22 -15.47 17.44
CA TRP A 138 34.11 -14.58 17.76
C TRP A 138 34.53 -13.12 18.04
N ASP A 139 35.83 -12.84 18.12
CA ASP A 139 36.38 -11.51 18.43
C ASP A 139 36.96 -10.77 17.21
N ASP A 140 36.86 -11.34 16.00
CA ASP A 140 37.34 -10.68 14.77
C ASP A 140 36.21 -9.88 14.09
N ASP A 141 36.29 -8.54 14.16
CA ASP A 141 35.37 -7.61 13.50
C ASP A 141 35.34 -7.76 11.96
N ASN A 142 36.31 -8.49 11.39
CA ASN A 142 36.42 -8.72 9.95
C ASN A 142 35.86 -10.09 9.50
N TYR A 143 35.19 -10.84 10.39
CA TYR A 143 34.54 -12.09 10.02
C TYR A 143 33.39 -11.81 9.01
N PRO A 144 33.25 -12.61 7.93
CA PRO A 144 32.19 -12.40 6.97
C PRO A 144 30.84 -12.44 7.68
N THR A 145 30.14 -11.30 7.69
CA THR A 145 28.85 -11.16 8.36
C THR A 145 27.92 -12.28 7.90
N TYR A 146 27.45 -13.11 8.83
CA TYR A 146 26.56 -14.23 8.60
C TYR A 146 25.54 -13.88 7.50
N GLN A 147 25.65 -14.54 6.34
CA GLN A 147 24.73 -14.33 5.22
C GLN A 147 23.54 -15.28 5.39
N PRO A 148 22.36 -14.80 5.87
CA PRO A 148 21.22 -15.67 6.17
C PRO A 148 20.68 -16.36 4.91
N GLN A 149 21.03 -15.83 3.74
CA GLN A 149 20.65 -16.34 2.42
C GLN A 149 21.34 -17.66 2.08
N LEU A 150 22.56 -17.89 2.58
CA LEU A 150 23.32 -19.13 2.35
C LEU A 150 22.97 -20.23 3.36
N HIS A 151 22.57 -19.86 4.58
CA HIS A 151 22.34 -20.80 5.68
C HIS A 151 20.86 -20.95 6.11
N GLY A 152 19.97 -20.14 5.56
CA GLY A 152 18.53 -20.19 5.87
C GLY A 152 17.79 -21.25 5.06
N ARG A 153 17.43 -22.38 5.69
CA ARG A 153 16.38 -23.26 5.18
C ARG A 153 15.11 -22.43 4.92
N ALA A 154 14.61 -22.52 3.69
CA ALA A 154 13.32 -22.06 3.19
C ALA A 154 12.77 -20.78 3.88
N VAL A 155 13.17 -19.63 3.35
CA VAL A 155 12.77 -18.29 3.83
C VAL A 155 11.24 -18.20 3.96
N PHE A 156 10.75 -18.15 5.20
CA PHE A 156 9.39 -17.70 5.46
C PHE A 156 9.29 -16.27 4.94
N ARG A 157 8.34 -16.03 4.03
CA ARG A 157 8.03 -14.66 3.61
C ARG A 157 7.62 -13.86 4.83
N ASN A 158 8.01 -12.59 4.93
CA ASN A 158 7.53 -11.75 6.02
C ASN A 158 6.00 -11.61 5.93
N THR A 159 5.31 -11.77 7.07
CA THR A 159 3.86 -11.55 7.13
C THR A 159 3.57 -10.09 6.78
N PRO A 160 2.66 -9.81 5.82
CA PRO A 160 2.39 -8.43 5.42
C PRO A 160 1.90 -7.57 6.61
N PRO A 161 2.44 -6.36 6.82
CA PRO A 161 2.22 -5.58 8.04
C PRO A 161 0.79 -5.03 8.16
N TYR A 162 0.05 -4.96 7.07
CA TYR A 162 -1.30 -4.39 6.98
C TYR A 162 -2.43 -5.39 7.25
N LEU A 163 -2.13 -6.65 7.59
CA LEU A 163 -3.14 -7.67 7.82
C LEU A 163 -3.68 -7.67 9.26
N SER A 164 -4.99 -7.82 9.40
CA SER A 164 -5.64 -8.03 10.69
C SER A 164 -5.16 -9.31 11.38
N LYS A 165 -5.40 -9.45 12.69
CA LYS A 165 -4.98 -10.63 13.48
C LYS A 165 -5.50 -11.95 12.88
N ASN A 166 -6.73 -11.96 12.37
CA ASN A 166 -7.35 -13.15 11.79
C ASN A 166 -6.76 -13.49 10.41
N GLU A 167 -6.47 -12.48 9.58
CA GLU A 167 -5.83 -12.66 8.28
C GLU A 167 -4.39 -13.15 8.42
N ARG A 168 -3.64 -12.66 9.42
CA ARG A 168 -2.31 -13.18 9.74
C ARG A 168 -2.35 -14.66 10.12
N LYS A 169 -3.38 -15.09 10.87
CA LYS A 169 -3.58 -16.50 11.22
C LYS A 169 -3.86 -17.36 9.97
N ARG A 170 -4.69 -16.86 9.04
CA ARG A 170 -4.97 -17.54 7.76
C ARG A 170 -3.72 -17.62 6.88
N TRP A 171 -2.96 -16.53 6.78
CA TRP A 171 -1.73 -16.46 6.00
C TRP A 171 -0.65 -17.45 6.50
N ARG A 172 -0.47 -17.56 7.83
CA ARG A 172 0.45 -18.56 8.41
C ARG A 172 0.01 -19.99 8.10
N LYS A 173 -1.29 -20.29 8.17
CA LYS A 173 -1.83 -21.61 7.80
C LYS A 173 -1.54 -21.93 6.33
N SER A 174 -1.76 -20.98 5.42
CA SER A 174 -1.49 -21.19 3.99
C SER A 174 0.00 -21.38 3.67
N GLU A 175 0.91 -20.71 4.40
CA GLU A 175 2.34 -20.97 4.24
C GLU A 175 2.74 -22.36 4.73
N VAL A 176 2.22 -22.82 5.88
CA VAL A 176 2.45 -24.19 6.36
C VAL A 176 1.97 -25.23 5.34
N GLU A 177 0.78 -25.03 4.74
CA GLU A 177 0.27 -25.90 3.67
C GLU A 177 1.16 -25.85 2.41
N ARG A 178 1.65 -24.67 2.02
CA ARG A 178 2.59 -24.51 0.90
C ARG A 178 3.87 -25.32 1.13
N PHE A 179 4.43 -25.26 2.34
CA PHE A 179 5.64 -26.03 2.69
C PHE A 179 5.39 -27.54 2.68
N LYS A 180 4.25 -28.00 3.22
CA LYS A 180 3.85 -29.41 3.13
C LYS A 180 3.75 -29.88 1.68
N LYS A 181 3.17 -29.06 0.79
CA LYS A 181 3.04 -29.38 -0.64
C LYS A 181 4.38 -29.43 -1.38
N LEU A 182 5.35 -28.63 -0.95
CA LEU A 182 6.70 -28.61 -1.53
C LEU A 182 7.59 -29.78 -1.05
N GLY A 183 7.10 -30.64 -0.14
CA GLY A 183 7.90 -31.74 0.40
C GLY A 183 9.07 -31.28 1.28
N LEU A 184 9.10 -29.99 1.65
CA LEU A 184 10.06 -29.43 2.58
C LEU A 184 9.56 -29.78 3.97
N GLY A 185 9.99 -30.94 4.50
CA GLY A 185 9.61 -31.47 5.81
C GLY A 185 10.05 -30.58 6.98
N ILE A 186 9.43 -29.42 7.12
CA ILE A 186 9.61 -28.50 8.25
C ILE A 186 8.62 -28.93 9.33
N GLU A 187 9.10 -29.65 10.33
CA GLU A 187 8.37 -29.82 11.59
C GLU A 187 8.36 -28.48 12.34
N VAL A 188 7.26 -27.74 12.20
CA VAL A 188 7.02 -26.55 13.03
C VAL A 188 6.46 -27.04 14.36
N LYS A 189 7.30 -27.07 15.42
CA LYS A 189 6.82 -27.14 16.80
C LYS A 189 6.13 -25.81 17.11
N LEU A 190 4.80 -25.83 17.11
CA LEU A 190 3.93 -24.68 17.43
C LEU A 190 3.86 -24.45 18.94
#